data_AF-A0AAD8MGA2-F1
#
_entry.id   AF-A0AAD8MGA2-F1
#
_cell.length_a   1.000
_cell.length_b   1.000
_cell.length_c   1.000
_cell.angle_alpha   90.00
_cell.angle_beta   90.00
_cell.angle_gamma   90.00
#
_symmetry.space_group_name_H-M   'P 1'
#
loop_
_entity.id
_entity.type
_entity.pdbx_description
1 polymer ?
#
loop_
_entity_poly.entity_id
_entity_poly.type
_entity_poly.pdbx_seq_one_letter_code
_entity_poly.pdbx_strand_id
1 'polypeptide(L)'
;MFTVNEIRNLSKEYIDEEVICQVTIKDVQEIPKWYYSVCTSCYKQSTLVDGNDFCYKCNRIIPYPDKKFGICVITSDNTGSLEIVLMDRPIRTILAKRVYQLEEEYDKKYPTILKTLQGGDYTMKLMISKENIENKEELFLATDIFRGFKFEEPSVEEETLIKPTEQSMGEQSGSTYHLDNMSQLKY
;
A
#
# COMPACT_ATOMS: atom_id res chain seq x y z
N MET A 1 8.76 -17.93 0.74
CA MET A 1 9.29 -16.60 1.12
C MET A 1 10.76 -16.56 0.80
N PHE A 2 11.23 -15.44 0.26
CA PHE A 2 12.62 -15.22 -0.08
C PHE A 2 13.38 -14.62 1.11
N THR A 3 14.60 -15.10 1.31
CA THR A 3 15.61 -14.46 2.16
C THR A 3 16.19 -13.24 1.45
N VAL A 4 16.82 -12.34 2.21
CA VAL A 4 17.53 -11.18 1.67
C VAL A 4 18.62 -11.60 0.68
N ASN A 5 19.39 -12.65 0.99
CA ASN A 5 20.43 -13.13 0.09
C ASN A 5 19.85 -13.69 -1.22
N GLU A 6 18.72 -14.39 -1.18
CA GLU A 6 18.05 -14.83 -2.40
C GLU A 6 17.54 -13.64 -3.23
N ILE A 7 16.94 -12.63 -2.59
CA ILE A 7 16.48 -11.40 -3.28
C ILE A 7 17.63 -10.70 -4.02
N ARG A 8 18.79 -10.58 -3.39
CA ARG A 8 19.99 -9.95 -4.00
C ARG A 8 20.51 -10.71 -5.24
N ASN A 9 20.19 -12.00 -5.34
CA ASN A 9 20.69 -12.90 -6.38
C ASN A 9 19.60 -13.35 -7.38
N LEU A 10 18.45 -12.69 -7.41
CA LEU A 10 17.39 -13.00 -8.38
C LEU A 10 17.88 -12.84 -9.83
N SER A 11 17.33 -13.65 -10.72
CA SER A 11 17.60 -13.65 -12.16
C SER A 11 16.59 -12.78 -12.91
N LYS A 12 16.75 -12.69 -14.23
CA LYS A 12 15.90 -11.88 -15.12
C LYS A 12 14.44 -12.34 -15.19
N GLU A 13 14.14 -13.57 -14.77
CA GLU A 13 12.75 -14.08 -14.75
C GLU A 13 11.89 -13.40 -13.67
N TYR A 14 12.50 -12.69 -12.72
CA TYR A 14 11.80 -11.94 -11.67
C TYR A 14 11.58 -10.46 -12.00
N ILE A 15 11.98 -9.98 -13.19
CA ILE A 15 11.72 -8.59 -13.57
C ILE A 15 10.20 -8.38 -13.65
N ASP A 16 9.72 -7.33 -12.98
CA ASP A 16 8.32 -6.95 -12.84
C ASP A 16 7.45 -7.94 -12.01
N GLU A 17 8.09 -8.89 -11.32
CA GLU A 17 7.41 -9.83 -10.42
C GLU A 17 7.37 -9.33 -8.96
N GLU A 18 6.40 -9.86 -8.21
CA GLU A 18 6.30 -9.65 -6.76
C GLU A 18 6.94 -10.80 -5.98
N VAL A 19 7.80 -10.48 -5.02
CA VAL A 19 8.37 -11.45 -4.07
C VAL A 19 8.02 -11.07 -2.63
N ILE A 20 7.93 -12.07 -1.76
CA ILE A 20 7.60 -11.87 -0.34
C ILE A 20 8.80 -12.25 0.53
N CYS A 21 9.18 -11.37 1.45
CA CYS A 21 10.23 -11.63 2.45
C CYS A 21 9.79 -11.26 3.86
N GLN A 22 10.55 -11.77 4.83
CA GLN A 22 10.39 -11.48 6.25
C GLN A 22 11.65 -10.84 6.79
N VAL A 23 11.52 -9.61 7.27
CA VAL A 23 12.66 -8.79 7.69
C VAL A 23 12.32 -7.97 8.92
N THR A 24 13.32 -7.64 9.72
CA THR A 24 13.22 -6.62 10.77
C THR A 24 13.67 -5.28 10.20
N ILE A 25 12.90 -4.21 10.42
CA ILE A 25 13.36 -2.85 10.12
C ILE A 25 14.43 -2.45 11.14
N LYS A 26 15.67 -2.23 10.70
CA LYS A 26 16.80 -1.85 11.56
C LYS A 26 16.94 -0.35 11.70
N ASP A 27 16.61 0.41 10.65
CA ASP A 27 16.58 1.87 10.67
C ASP A 27 15.52 2.41 9.70
N VAL A 28 14.97 3.58 10.03
CA VAL A 28 14.08 4.35 9.15
C VAL A 28 14.78 5.65 8.83
N GLN A 29 15.21 5.85 7.60
CA GLN A 29 16.06 6.99 7.26
C GLN A 29 15.32 8.33 7.38
N GLU A 30 15.92 9.28 8.10
CA GLU A 30 15.38 10.65 8.22
C GLU A 30 15.76 11.49 7.02
N ILE A 31 15.10 11.26 5.89
CA ILE A 31 15.23 12.09 4.71
C ILE A 31 14.28 13.30 4.79
N PRO A 32 14.70 14.52 4.39
CA PRO A 32 13.83 15.70 4.43
C PRO A 32 12.54 15.53 3.63
N LYS A 33 12.56 14.71 2.57
CA LYS A 33 11.46 14.46 1.66
C LYS A 33 10.81 13.09 1.92
N TRP A 34 10.18 12.94 3.08
CA TRP A 34 9.46 11.74 3.53
C TRP A 34 8.07 11.54 2.87
N TYR A 35 7.73 12.42 1.94
CA TYR A 35 6.53 12.34 1.10
C TYR A 35 6.81 12.85 -0.31
N TYR A 36 5.92 12.50 -1.24
CA TYR A 36 5.89 13.04 -2.59
C TYR A 36 4.48 13.54 -2.94
N SER A 37 4.46 14.52 -3.83
CA SER A 37 3.22 15.10 -4.37
C SER A 37 2.68 14.24 -5.52
N VAL A 38 1.36 14.14 -5.61
CA VAL A 38 0.65 13.44 -6.69
C VAL A 38 -0.45 14.30 -7.29
N CYS A 39 -0.73 14.04 -8.57
CA CYS A 39 -1.85 14.65 -9.28
C CYS A 39 -3.20 14.23 -8.68
N THR A 40 -4.04 15.21 -8.39
CA THR A 40 -5.39 14.99 -7.85
C THR A 40 -6.38 14.37 -8.85
N SER A 41 -6.03 14.29 -10.14
CA SER A 41 -6.87 13.67 -11.17
C SER A 41 -6.43 12.25 -11.55
N CYS A 42 -5.13 12.01 -11.70
CA CYS A 42 -4.61 10.74 -12.20
C CYS A 42 -3.74 9.97 -11.22
N TYR A 43 -3.51 10.53 -10.03
CA TYR A 43 -2.72 9.96 -8.92
C TYR A 43 -1.26 9.61 -9.26
N LYS A 44 -0.76 10.03 -10.43
CA LYS A 44 0.67 9.93 -10.77
C LYS A 44 1.45 11.01 -10.03
N GLN A 45 2.68 10.66 -9.65
CA GLN A 45 3.61 11.58 -9.02
C GLN A 45 3.81 12.83 -9.88
N SER A 46 3.77 13.99 -9.24
CA SER A 46 4.04 15.28 -9.86
C SER A 46 5.52 15.62 -9.81
N THR A 47 5.91 16.58 -10.64
CA THR A 47 7.26 17.13 -10.66
C THR A 47 7.17 18.62 -10.37
N LEU A 48 8.10 19.13 -9.55
CA LEU A 48 8.19 20.56 -9.30
C LEU A 48 8.82 21.24 -10.52
N VAL A 49 8.07 22.13 -11.17
CA VAL A 49 8.52 22.94 -12.32
C VAL A 49 8.20 24.39 -12.01
N ASP A 50 9.22 25.25 -11.99
CA ASP A 50 9.09 26.68 -11.67
C ASP A 50 8.31 26.95 -10.37
N GLY A 51 8.59 26.16 -9.33
CA GLY A 51 7.95 26.26 -8.02
C GLY A 51 6.51 25.73 -7.94
N ASN A 52 5.98 25.16 -9.03
CA ASN A 52 4.63 24.60 -9.09
C ASN A 52 4.66 23.09 -9.32
N ASP A 53 3.73 22.36 -8.71
CA ASP A 53 3.56 20.94 -9.01
C ASP A 53 2.93 20.76 -10.39
N PHE A 54 3.61 20.04 -11.28
CA PHE A 54 3.15 19.76 -12.64
C PHE A 54 2.91 18.26 -12.84
N CYS A 55 1.80 17.92 -13.49
CA CYS A 55 1.50 16.56 -13.92
C CYS A 55 1.72 16.41 -15.42
N TYR A 56 2.73 15.65 -15.83
CA TYR A 56 2.96 15.35 -17.24
C TYR A 56 1.85 14.51 -17.88
N LYS A 57 1.26 13.57 -17.13
CA LYS A 57 0.16 12.73 -17.66
C LYS A 57 -1.10 13.54 -17.97
N CYS A 58 -1.43 14.52 -17.13
CA CYS A 58 -2.60 15.39 -17.34
C CYS A 58 -2.25 16.69 -18.07
N ASN A 59 -0.96 16.93 -18.34
CA ASN A 59 -0.41 18.15 -18.90
C ASN A 59 -0.93 19.43 -18.22
N ARG A 60 -0.88 19.51 -16.88
CA ARG A 60 -1.40 20.64 -16.10
C ARG A 60 -0.62 20.92 -14.82
N ILE A 61 -0.70 22.17 -14.36
CA ILE A 61 -0.33 22.56 -12.99
C ILE A 61 -1.36 21.98 -12.00
N ILE A 62 -0.88 21.60 -10.83
CA ILE A 62 -1.66 21.11 -9.69
C ILE A 62 -1.49 22.12 -8.54
N PRO A 63 -2.45 23.04 -8.34
CA PRO A 63 -2.33 24.06 -7.31
C PRO A 63 -2.23 23.48 -5.88
N TYR A 64 -2.95 22.38 -5.64
CA TYR A 64 -3.01 21.68 -4.36
C TYR A 64 -2.82 20.18 -4.61
N PRO A 65 -1.57 19.70 -4.74
CA PRO A 65 -1.32 18.28 -4.91
C PRO A 65 -1.70 17.53 -3.65
N ASP A 66 -2.18 16.30 -3.83
CA ASP A 66 -2.27 15.37 -2.69
C ASP A 66 -0.86 14.87 -2.36
N LYS A 67 -0.58 14.59 -1.09
CA LYS A 67 0.73 14.13 -0.64
C LYS A 67 0.66 12.69 -0.15
N LYS A 68 1.64 11.90 -0.58
CA LYS A 68 1.73 10.46 -0.36
C LYS A 68 3.05 10.14 0.32
N PHE A 69 3.05 9.21 1.27
CA PHE A 69 4.29 8.85 1.96
C PHE A 69 5.28 8.19 1.00
N GLY A 70 6.56 8.47 1.22
CA GLY A 70 7.69 7.76 0.63
C GLY A 70 8.87 7.86 1.58
N ILE A 71 9.18 6.77 2.28
CA ILE A 71 10.30 6.72 3.22
C ILE A 71 11.23 5.58 2.85
N CYS A 72 12.50 5.74 3.18
CA CYS A 72 13.50 4.69 3.01
C CYS A 72 13.74 3.99 4.35
N VAL A 73 13.79 2.66 4.34
CA VAL A 73 14.10 1.84 5.52
C VAL A 73 15.24 0.88 5.22
N ILE A 74 16.10 0.67 6.22
CA ILE A 74 17.11 -0.38 6.20
C ILE A 74 16.52 -1.57 6.94
N THR A 75 16.49 -2.72 6.30
CA THR A 75 15.91 -3.96 6.83
C THR A 75 16.93 -5.07 6.82
N SER A 76 16.74 -6.09 7.65
CA SER A 76 17.63 -7.26 7.63
C SER A 76 16.92 -8.54 8.04
N ASP A 77 17.46 -9.67 7.59
CA ASP A 77 17.20 -11.00 8.12
C ASP A 77 18.54 -11.63 8.57
N ASN A 78 18.60 -12.96 8.70
CA ASN A 78 19.83 -13.69 9.06
C ASN A 78 20.82 -13.86 7.89
N THR A 79 20.43 -13.53 6.65
CA THR A 79 21.23 -13.69 5.43
C THR A 79 21.81 -12.38 4.90
N GLY A 80 21.26 -11.23 5.31
CA GLY A 80 21.80 -9.93 4.92
C GLY A 80 20.89 -8.75 5.25
N SER A 81 21.15 -7.61 4.62
CA SER A 81 20.32 -6.39 4.73
C SER A 81 19.81 -5.92 3.37
N LEU A 82 18.68 -5.23 3.33
CA LEU A 82 18.12 -4.57 2.15
C LEU A 82 17.71 -3.14 2.49
N GLU A 83 17.89 -2.25 1.51
CA GLU A 83 17.28 -0.93 1.54
C GLU A 83 15.95 -0.99 0.78
N ILE A 84 14.88 -0.51 1.42
CA ILE A 84 13.51 -0.63 0.91
C ILE A 84 12.81 0.73 0.98
N VAL A 85 12.20 1.15 -0.13
CA VAL A 85 11.25 2.26 -0.17
C VAL A 85 9.86 1.75 0.21
N LEU A 86 9.32 2.26 1.32
CA LEU A 86 7.93 2.09 1.68
C LEU A 86 7.13 3.26 1.11
N MET A 87 6.18 2.95 0.24
CA MET A 87 5.26 3.94 -0.32
C MET A 87 4.02 4.13 0.57
N ASP A 88 3.13 5.01 0.13
CA ASP A 88 1.91 5.42 0.84
C ASP A 88 1.09 4.28 1.45
N ARG A 89 0.70 3.29 0.66
CA ARG A 89 -0.18 2.21 1.13
C ARG A 89 0.46 1.42 2.29
N PRO A 90 1.71 0.93 2.18
CA PRO A 90 2.39 0.27 3.29
C PRO A 90 2.36 1.09 4.59
N ILE A 91 2.74 2.36 4.54
CA ILE A 91 2.86 3.20 5.74
C ILE A 91 1.50 3.47 6.36
N ARG A 92 0.48 3.75 5.54
CA ARG A 92 -0.88 3.98 6.02
C ARG A 92 -1.50 2.73 6.64
N THR A 93 -1.15 1.54 6.16
CA THR A 93 -1.61 0.28 6.72
C THR A 93 -1.10 0.09 8.14
N ILE A 94 0.14 0.51 8.42
CA ILE A 94 0.76 0.34 9.73
C ILE A 94 0.43 1.46 10.71
N LEU A 95 0.36 2.72 10.25
CA LEU A 95 0.21 3.90 11.11
C LEU A 95 -1.20 4.49 11.14
N ALA A 96 -2.08 4.12 10.19
CA ALA A 96 -3.43 4.68 10.05
C ALA A 96 -3.49 6.23 9.99
N LYS A 97 -2.41 6.87 9.50
CA LYS A 97 -2.28 8.32 9.36
C LYS A 97 -2.08 8.71 7.89
N ARG A 98 -2.40 9.95 7.53
CA ARG A 98 -2.15 10.57 6.21
C ARG A 98 -1.02 11.60 6.33
N VAL A 99 -0.37 11.94 5.21
CA VAL A 99 0.74 12.91 5.20
C VAL A 99 0.32 14.26 5.77
N TYR A 100 -0.84 14.81 5.35
CA TYR A 100 -1.30 16.12 5.82
C TYR A 100 -1.48 16.17 7.34
N GLN A 101 -1.95 15.07 7.95
CA GLN A 101 -2.11 14.99 9.41
C GLN A 101 -0.75 15.10 10.11
N LEU A 102 0.28 14.44 9.56
CA LEU A 102 1.61 14.52 10.14
C LEU A 102 2.29 15.86 9.86
N GLU A 103 2.04 16.50 8.71
CA GLU A 103 2.57 17.86 8.48
C GLU A 103 2.01 18.89 9.46
N GLU A 104 0.73 18.78 9.82
CA GLU A 104 0.07 19.60 10.83
C GLU A 104 0.61 19.30 12.23
N GLU A 105 0.68 18.03 12.63
CA GLU A 105 1.14 17.60 13.96
C GLU A 105 2.61 17.94 14.24
N TYR A 106 3.45 17.94 13.19
CA TYR A 106 4.91 18.09 13.33
C TYR A 106 5.48 19.41 12.78
N ASP A 107 4.63 20.38 12.46
CA ASP A 107 5.03 21.70 11.94
C ASP A 107 6.05 21.60 10.79
N LYS A 108 5.72 20.75 9.80
CA LYS A 108 6.55 20.46 8.61
C LYS A 108 7.94 19.85 8.90
N LYS A 109 8.24 19.46 10.15
CA LYS A 109 9.44 18.69 10.50
C LYS A 109 9.24 17.21 10.18
N TYR A 110 10.33 16.45 10.26
CA TYR A 110 10.27 15.00 10.08
C TYR A 110 9.38 14.36 11.17
N PRO A 111 8.36 13.55 10.80
CA PRO A 111 7.46 12.93 11.78
C PRO A 111 8.14 11.80 12.55
N THR A 112 8.38 11.99 13.85
CA THR A 112 9.02 10.96 14.69
C THR A 112 8.19 9.69 14.83
N ILE A 113 6.87 9.73 14.56
CA ILE A 113 6.04 8.52 14.49
C ILE A 113 6.53 7.54 13.43
N LEU A 114 7.18 7.99 12.34
CA LEU A 114 7.76 7.10 11.34
C LEU A 114 8.89 6.23 11.91
N LYS A 115 9.62 6.74 12.92
CA LYS A 115 10.66 5.97 13.63
C LYS A 115 10.10 4.83 14.48
N THR A 116 8.80 4.83 14.79
CA THR A 116 8.16 3.73 15.52
C THR A 116 8.13 2.42 14.74
N LEU A 117 8.40 2.46 13.43
CA LEU A 117 8.55 1.26 12.60
C LEU A 117 9.85 0.49 12.92
N GLN A 118 10.87 1.19 13.41
CA GLN A 118 12.18 0.63 13.71
C GLN A 118 12.11 -0.42 14.81
N GLY A 119 12.86 -1.52 14.64
CA GLY A 119 12.86 -2.68 15.53
C GLY A 119 11.68 -3.63 15.32
N GLY A 120 10.68 -3.26 14.51
CA GLY A 120 9.56 -4.13 14.19
C GLY A 120 9.93 -5.21 13.16
N ASP A 121 9.34 -6.38 13.34
CA ASP A 121 9.35 -7.48 12.37
C ASP A 121 8.18 -7.31 11.39
N TYR A 122 8.45 -7.54 10.10
CA TYR A 122 7.46 -7.36 9.05
C TYR A 122 7.57 -8.43 7.97
N THR A 123 6.42 -8.79 7.41
CA THR A 123 6.34 -9.47 6.12
C THR A 123 6.10 -8.41 5.06
N MET A 124 7.02 -8.29 4.09
CA MET A 124 6.96 -7.28 3.04
C MET A 124 6.80 -7.94 1.68
N LYS A 125 5.97 -7.33 0.84
CA LYS A 125 5.89 -7.68 -0.57
C LYS A 125 6.67 -6.67 -1.39
N LEU A 126 7.67 -7.13 -2.14
CA LEU A 126 8.58 -6.32 -2.93
C LEU A 126 8.30 -6.48 -4.42
N MET A 127 8.32 -5.36 -5.14
CA MET A 127 8.30 -5.32 -6.60
C MET A 127 9.74 -5.31 -7.11
N ILE A 128 10.09 -6.29 -7.92
CA ILE A 128 11.43 -6.44 -8.46
C ILE A 128 11.50 -5.71 -9.79
N SER A 129 12.24 -4.60 -9.82
CA SER A 129 12.39 -3.81 -11.03
C SER A 129 13.50 -4.35 -11.93
N LYS A 130 13.44 -3.98 -13.20
CA LYS A 130 14.54 -4.19 -14.16
C LYS A 130 15.88 -3.66 -13.63
N GLU A 131 15.88 -2.51 -12.97
CA GLU A 131 17.08 -1.87 -12.39
C GLU A 131 17.71 -2.72 -11.28
N ASN A 132 16.89 -3.36 -10.43
CA ASN A 132 17.38 -4.26 -9.39
C ASN A 132 18.14 -5.47 -9.97
N ILE A 133 17.72 -5.94 -11.14
CA ILE A 133 18.33 -7.12 -11.78
C ILE A 133 19.52 -6.76 -12.66
N GLU A 134 19.33 -5.82 -13.60
CA GLU A 134 20.31 -5.50 -14.64
C GLU A 134 21.42 -4.58 -14.14
N ASN A 135 21.08 -3.59 -13.31
CA ASN A 135 22.01 -2.58 -12.81
C ASN A 135 22.41 -2.82 -11.35
N LYS A 136 21.90 -3.88 -10.73
CA LYS A 136 22.17 -4.25 -9.32
C LYS A 136 21.83 -3.12 -8.34
N GLU A 137 20.78 -2.37 -8.65
CA GLU A 137 20.22 -1.37 -7.73
C GLU A 137 19.83 -2.05 -6.41
N GLU A 138 20.40 -1.58 -5.29
CA GLU A 138 20.17 -2.16 -3.96
C GLU A 138 18.91 -1.61 -3.26
N LEU A 139 18.24 -0.63 -3.87
CA LEU A 139 17.00 -0.04 -3.39
C LEU A 139 15.78 -0.76 -3.97
N PHE A 140 15.02 -1.43 -3.11
CA PHE A 140 13.83 -2.19 -3.50
C PHE A 140 12.54 -1.42 -3.18
N LEU A 141 11.48 -1.65 -3.97
CA LEU A 141 10.18 -1.05 -3.73
C LEU A 141 9.25 -2.03 -3.01
N ALA A 142 8.67 -1.63 -1.88
CA ALA A 142 7.61 -2.42 -1.25
C ALA A 142 6.22 -1.99 -1.73
N THR A 143 5.42 -2.96 -2.18
CA THR A 143 4.02 -2.77 -2.60
C THR A 143 3.04 -3.03 -1.46
N ASP A 144 3.39 -3.91 -0.50
CA ASP A 144 2.59 -4.19 0.69
C ASP A 144 3.44 -4.54 1.92
N ILE A 145 2.86 -4.42 3.11
CA ILE A 145 3.52 -4.69 4.40
C ILE A 145 2.52 -5.20 5.44
N PHE A 146 2.94 -6.19 6.22
CA PHE A 146 2.18 -6.74 7.35
C PHE A 146 3.07 -6.83 8.58
N ARG A 147 2.50 -6.59 9.77
CA ARG A 147 3.24 -6.71 11.04
C ARG A 147 3.51 -8.18 11.35
N GLY A 148 4.73 -8.45 11.77
CA GLY A 148 5.22 -9.77 12.15
C GLY A 148 5.42 -10.70 10.96
N PHE A 149 5.73 -11.95 11.29
CA PHE A 149 6.04 -13.02 10.35
C PHE A 149 4.84 -13.94 10.07
N LYS A 150 3.62 -13.47 10.33
CA LYS A 150 2.39 -14.19 9.99
C LYS A 150 1.83 -13.61 8.70
N PHE A 151 1.92 -14.39 7.63
CA PHE A 151 1.24 -14.10 6.38
C PHE A 151 0.11 -15.12 6.23
N GLU A 152 -1.14 -14.64 6.20
CA GLU A 152 -2.28 -15.44 5.79
C GLU A 152 -2.54 -15.13 4.32
N GLU A 153 -2.30 -16.09 3.43
CA GLU A 153 -2.71 -15.95 2.03
C GLU A 153 -4.23 -15.79 1.98
N PRO A 154 -4.76 -14.82 1.22
CA PRO A 154 -6.20 -14.76 0.98
C PRO A 154 -6.62 -16.06 0.29
N SER A 155 -7.42 -16.87 0.98
CA SER A 155 -8.01 -18.08 0.40
C SER A 155 -8.91 -17.67 -0.76
N VAL A 156 -8.58 -18.14 -1.96
CA VAL A 156 -9.50 -18.08 -3.10
C VAL A 156 -10.64 -19.03 -2.78
N GLU A 157 -11.76 -18.51 -2.31
CA GLU A 157 -12.99 -19.31 -2.18
C GLU A 157 -13.44 -19.67 -3.60
N GLU A 158 -13.30 -20.94 -3.99
CA GLU A 158 -13.91 -21.46 -5.20
C GLU A 158 -15.43 -21.26 -5.10
N GLU A 159 -15.99 -20.43 -5.99
CA GLU A 159 -17.44 -20.29 -6.17
C GLU A 159 -18.03 -21.68 -6.49
N THR A 160 -18.55 -22.34 -5.47
CA THR A 160 -19.27 -23.59 -5.64
C THR A 160 -20.60 -23.29 -6.33
N LEU A 161 -20.70 -23.71 -7.58
CA LEU A 161 -21.92 -23.70 -8.40
C LEU A 161 -23.07 -24.41 -7.67
N ILE A 162 -23.99 -23.64 -7.08
CA ILE A 162 -25.22 -24.18 -6.48
C ILE A 162 -26.15 -24.62 -7.62
N LYS A 163 -26.32 -25.94 -7.79
CA LYS A 163 -27.41 -26.50 -8.62
C LYS A 163 -28.73 -26.43 -7.84
N PRO A 164 -29.87 -26.12 -8.48
CA PRO A 164 -31.17 -26.10 -7.82
C PRO A 164 -31.69 -27.53 -7.62
N THR A 165 -32.14 -27.86 -6.41
CA THR A 165 -32.96 -29.04 -6.17
C THR A 165 -34.38 -28.59 -5.79
N GLU A 166 -35.35 -29.08 -6.55
CA GLU A 166 -36.77 -28.83 -6.38
C GLU A 166 -37.37 -29.56 -5.16
N GLN A 167 -38.36 -28.89 -4.54
CA GLN A 167 -39.50 -29.39 -3.77
C GLN A 167 -39.29 -30.11 -2.43
N SER A 168 -39.71 -29.44 -1.34
CA SER A 168 -40.82 -29.96 -0.52
C SER A 168 -41.62 -28.81 0.10
N MET A 169 -42.94 -28.99 0.14
CA MET A 169 -43.94 -27.99 0.50
C MET A 169 -44.10 -27.84 2.02
N GLY A 170 -44.29 -26.59 2.47
CA GLY A 170 -45.32 -26.21 3.43
C GLY A 170 -44.93 -26.12 4.91
N GLU A 171 -44.85 -24.89 5.42
CA GLU A 171 -45.76 -24.44 6.50
C GLU A 171 -45.79 -22.90 6.57
N GLN A 172 -47.01 -22.35 6.67
CA GLN A 172 -47.28 -20.93 6.82
C GLN A 172 -47.13 -20.50 8.28
N SER A 173 -46.47 -19.36 8.51
CA SER A 173 -46.79 -18.48 9.63
C SER A 173 -46.65 -17.04 9.17
N GLY A 174 -47.78 -16.34 9.15
CA GLY A 174 -47.91 -15.02 8.57
C GLY A 174 -47.39 -13.90 9.49
N SER A 175 -46.82 -12.88 8.86
CA SER A 175 -47.08 -11.50 9.28
C SER A 175 -47.06 -10.62 8.02
N THR A 176 -48.20 -9.96 7.77
CA THR A 176 -48.42 -9.07 6.63
C THR A 176 -48.00 -7.67 7.04
N TYR A 177 -46.93 -7.13 6.44
CA TYR A 177 -46.71 -5.69 6.44
C TYR A 177 -46.94 -5.17 5.03
N HIS A 178 -48.13 -4.61 4.85
CA HIS A 178 -48.58 -3.88 3.67
C HIS A 178 -47.76 -2.58 3.57
N LEU A 179 -46.97 -2.41 2.51
CA LEU A 179 -46.36 -1.13 2.16
C LEU A 179 -47.26 -0.45 1.13
N ASP A 180 -48.21 0.35 1.60
CA ASP A 180 -48.95 1.26 0.73
C ASP A 180 -48.42 2.69 0.86
N ASN A 181 -48.01 3.21 -0.31
CA ASN A 181 -48.11 4.59 -0.76
C ASN A 181 -47.57 5.71 0.15
N MET A 182 -46.32 6.10 -0.07
CA MET A 182 -45.93 7.50 -0.02
C MET A 182 -45.82 8.07 -1.43
N SER A 183 -46.97 8.33 -2.04
CA SER A 183 -47.10 9.26 -3.16
C SER A 183 -48.13 10.31 -2.78
N GLN A 184 -47.66 11.42 -2.18
CA GLN A 184 -48.31 12.75 -2.21
C GLN A 184 -47.52 13.75 -1.35
N LEU A 185 -46.64 14.52 -2.01
CA LEU A 185 -46.36 15.90 -1.59
C LEU A 185 -46.83 16.79 -2.73
N LYS A 186 -47.84 17.62 -2.45
CA LYS A 186 -48.25 18.74 -3.28
C LYS A 186 -48.36 20.00 -2.43
N TYR A 187 -47.66 21.01 -2.93
CA TYR A 187 -47.59 22.43 -2.60
C TYR A 187 -46.78 22.81 -1.37
#